data_AF-K2CKH2-F1
#
_entry.id   AF-K2CKH2-F1
#
_cell.length_a   1.000
_cell.length_b   1.000
_cell.length_c   1.000
_cell.angle_alpha   90.00
_cell.angle_beta   90.00
_cell.angle_gamma   90.00
#
_symmetry.space_group_name_H-M   'P 1'
#
loop_
_entity.id
_entity.type
_entity.pdbx_description
1 polymer ?
#
loop_
_entity_poly.entity_id
_entity_poly.type
_entity_poly.pdbx_seq_one_letter_code
_entity_poly.pdbx_strand_id
1 'polypeptide(L)'
;MIAISTKELRLKMPFVRSELKKGTTFLLIHKSQLIGEIKPIKKDQKLTEIDEEQKMWEQAAIEDLGNEDWLTQEEINYYLSLPDYDESI
;
A
#
# COMPACT_ATOMS: atom_id res chain seq x y z
N MET A 1 15.84 -3.55 -17.64
CA MET A 1 15.10 -2.42 -17.04
C MET A 1 13.99 -2.03 -18.00
N ILE A 2 12.76 -1.82 -17.54
CA ILE A 2 11.57 -1.61 -18.40
C ILE A 2 10.79 -0.40 -17.88
N ALA A 3 10.42 0.55 -18.76
CA ALA A 3 9.51 1.62 -18.37
C ALA A 3 8.05 1.15 -18.46
N ILE A 4 7.23 1.47 -17.45
CA ILE A 4 5.80 1.15 -17.42
C ILE A 4 5.02 2.34 -16.87
N SER A 5 3.88 2.64 -17.50
CA SER A 5 2.99 3.67 -16.98
C SER A 5 2.21 3.17 -15.76
N THR A 6 1.78 4.08 -14.87
CA THR A 6 0.91 3.71 -13.74
C THR A 6 -0.39 3.03 -14.18
N LYS A 7 -0.94 3.39 -15.36
CA LYS A 7 -2.12 2.76 -15.94
C LYS A 7 -1.84 1.32 -16.36
N GLU A 8 -0.72 1.08 -17.06
CA GLU A 8 -0.34 -0.26 -17.48
C GLU A 8 0.08 -1.15 -16.32
N LEU A 9 0.72 -0.59 -15.29
CA LEU A 9 1.06 -1.32 -14.07
C LEU A 9 -0.19 -1.97 -13.47
N ARG A 10 -1.29 -1.21 -13.31
CA ARG A 10 -2.56 -1.73 -12.78
C ARG A 10 -3.16 -2.84 -13.63
N LEU A 11 -3.12 -2.69 -14.95
CA LEU A 11 -3.71 -3.65 -15.89
C LEU A 11 -2.87 -4.93 -16.04
N LYS A 12 -1.54 -4.82 -15.88
CA LYS A 12 -0.58 -5.90 -16.15
C LYS A 12 0.14 -6.36 -14.87
N MET A 13 -0.46 -6.19 -13.69
CA MET A 13 0.14 -6.59 -12.41
C MET A 13 0.69 -8.03 -12.38
N PRO A 14 0.00 -9.05 -12.91
CA PRO A 14 0.53 -10.41 -12.96
C PRO A 14 1.83 -10.54 -13.76
N PHE A 15 1.92 -9.84 -14.89
CA PHE A 15 3.12 -9.80 -15.73
C PHE A 15 4.27 -9.07 -15.01
N VAL A 16 3.98 -7.90 -14.42
CA VAL A 16 5.00 -7.13 -13.68
C VAL A 16 5.56 -7.94 -12.51
N ARG A 17 4.70 -8.64 -11.75
CA ARG A 17 5.14 -9.55 -10.68
C ARG A 17 6.02 -10.69 -11.20
N SER A 18 5.69 -11.28 -12.34
CA SER A 18 6.49 -12.34 -12.96
C SER A 18 7.89 -11.83 -13.34
N GLU A 19 7.97 -10.66 -13.95
CA GLU A 19 9.23 -10.05 -14.37
C GLU A 19 10.07 -9.56 -13.19
N LEU A 20 9.45 -9.02 -12.14
CA LEU A 20 10.14 -8.68 -10.89
C LEU A 20 10.79 -9.92 -10.24
N LYS A 21 10.13 -11.09 -10.28
CA LYS A 21 10.71 -12.35 -9.79
C LYS A 21 11.94 -12.80 -10.60
N LYS A 22 12.04 -12.41 -11.87
CA LYS A 22 13.18 -12.69 -12.75
C LYS A 22 14.33 -11.71 -12.58
N GLY A 23 14.20 -10.70 -11.73
CA GLY A 23 15.22 -9.67 -11.52
C GLY A 23 15.01 -8.41 -12.35
N THR A 24 13.90 -8.28 -13.07
CA THR A 24 13.63 -7.09 -13.90
C THR A 24 13.28 -5.91 -13.01
N THR A 25 13.93 -4.76 -13.25
CA THR A 25 13.57 -3.47 -12.63
C THR A 25 12.64 -2.67 -13.53
N PHE A 26 11.60 -2.09 -12.96
CA PHE A 26 10.64 -1.25 -13.68
C PHE A 26 10.80 0.23 -13.31
N LEU A 27 10.81 1.12 -14.31
CA LEU A 27 10.68 2.56 -14.13
C LEU A 27 9.20 2.94 -14.21
N LEU A 28 8.67 3.56 -13.17
CA LEU A 28 7.26 3.94 -13.09
C LEU A 28 7.07 5.36 -13.64
N ILE A 29 6.31 5.46 -14.73
CA ILE A 29 6.02 6.72 -15.42
C ILE A 29 4.57 7.15 -15.17
N HIS A 30 4.34 8.41 -14.84
CA HIS A 30 3.02 9.03 -14.78
C HIS A 30 3.05 10.37 -15.51
N LYS A 31 2.13 10.59 -16.47
CA LYS A 31 2.07 11.82 -17.28
C LYS A 31 3.43 12.23 -17.86
N SER A 32 4.14 11.27 -18.47
CA SER A 32 5.48 11.45 -19.05
C SER A 32 6.59 11.83 -18.06
N GLN A 33 6.33 11.76 -16.75
CA GLN A 33 7.32 12.00 -15.70
C GLN A 33 7.68 10.68 -15.01
N LEU A 34 8.96 10.48 -14.74
CA LEU A 34 9.44 9.40 -13.89
C LEU A 34 9.04 9.71 -12.44
N ILE A 35 8.27 8.82 -11.82
CA ILE A 35 7.80 8.99 -10.45
C ILE A 35 8.39 7.97 -9.48
N GLY A 36 9.06 6.92 -9.98
CA GLY A 36 9.73 5.96 -9.11
C GLY A 36 10.28 4.75 -9.85
N GLU A 37 10.89 3.85 -9.08
CA GLU A 37 11.41 2.57 -9.58
C GLU A 37 10.86 1.42 -8.73
N ILE A 38 10.48 0.33 -9.40
CA ILE A 38 10.08 -0.92 -8.75
C ILE A 38 11.21 -1.92 -8.97
N LYS A 39 11.89 -2.27 -7.89
CA LYS A 39 13.05 -3.17 -7.92
C LYS A 39 12.62 -4.61 -7.60
N PRO A 40 13.31 -5.61 -8.15
CA PRO A 40 13.06 -7.01 -7.82
C PRO A 40 13.31 -7.23 -6.32
N ILE A 41 12.40 -7.95 -5.67
CA ILE A 41 12.57 -8.38 -4.27
C ILE A 41 13.66 -9.45 -4.29
N LYS A 42 14.86 -9.11 -3.80
CA LYS A 42 15.92 -10.10 -3.60
C LYS A 42 15.47 -11.02 -2.47
N LYS A 43 15.32 -12.32 -2.77
CA LYS A 43 14.97 -13.37 -1.79
C LYS A 43 15.92 -13.43 -0.58
N ASP A 44 17.09 -12.81 -0.66
CA ASP A 44 18.13 -12.83 0.38
C ASP A 44 18.28 -11.52 1.17
N GLN A 45 17.35 -10.57 1.06
CA GLN A 45 17.22 -9.57 2.11
C GLN A 45 16.50 -10.24 3.29
N LYS A 46 17.31 -10.83 4.19
CA LYS A 46 16.92 -11.09 5.58
C LYS A 46 16.04 -9.94 6.03
N LEU A 47 14.76 -10.23 6.27
CA LEU A 47 13.89 -9.39 7.07
C LEU A 47 14.63 -9.14 8.38
N THR A 48 15.24 -7.98 8.47
CA THR A 48 15.80 -7.46 9.71
C THR A 48 14.86 -6.32 10.07
N GLU A 49 13.97 -6.63 11.03
CA GLU A 49 13.37 -5.69 11.97
C GLU A 49 12.16 -4.83 11.56
N ILE A 50 11.31 -5.25 10.61
CA ILE A 50 9.99 -4.59 10.38
C ILE A 50 8.84 -5.59 10.22
N ASP A 51 8.85 -6.72 10.93
CA ASP A 51 7.92 -7.84 10.69
C ASP A 51 6.91 -8.14 11.82
N GLU A 52 6.88 -7.34 12.89
CA GLU A 52 5.91 -7.54 13.98
C GLU A 52 4.72 -6.58 13.92
N GLU A 53 4.95 -5.31 13.55
CA GLU A 53 3.88 -4.32 13.47
C GLU A 53 2.94 -4.60 12.29
N GLN A 54 3.46 -4.89 11.10
CA GLN A 54 2.64 -5.17 9.90
C GLN A 54 1.75 -6.42 10.03
N LYS A 55 2.19 -7.43 10.78
CA LYS A 55 1.37 -8.63 11.05
C LYS A 55 0.14 -8.32 11.90
N MET A 56 0.22 -7.34 12.82
CA MET A 56 -0.94 -6.91 13.61
C MET A 56 -2.00 -6.21 12.75
N TRP A 57 -1.58 -5.37 11.79
CA TRP A 57 -2.51 -4.69 10.88
C TRP A 57 -3.19 -5.66 9.92
N GLU A 58 -2.47 -6.66 9.39
CA GLU A 58 -3.07 -7.67 8.51
C GLU A 58 -4.04 -8.60 9.26
N GLN A 59 -3.78 -8.94 10.52
CA GLN A 59 -4.73 -9.72 11.33
C GLN A 59 -5.98 -8.92 11.70
N ALA A 60 -5.83 -7.65 12.09
CA ALA A 60 -6.97 -6.77 12.38
C ALA A 60 -7.88 -6.58 11.15
N ALA A 61 -7.31 -6.46 9.95
CA ALA A 61 -8.08 -6.31 8.72
C ALA A 61 -8.83 -7.60 8.28
N ILE A 62 -8.42 -8.78 8.76
CA ILE A 62 -9.05 -10.06 8.42
C ILE A 62 -10.19 -10.39 9.39
N GLU A 63 -10.09 -10.01 10.67
CA GLU A 63 -11.18 -10.19 11.65
C GLU A 63 -12.35 -9.22 11.45
N ASP A 64 -12.12 -8.06 10.81
CA ASP A 64 -13.15 -7.04 10.55
C ASP A 64 -14.05 -7.34 9.33
N LEU A 65 -13.79 -8.40 8.56
CA LEU A 65 -14.61 -8.80 7.42
C LEU A 65 -15.91 -9.54 7.80
N GLY A 66 -16.17 -9.75 9.09
CA GLY A 66 -17.20 -10.67 9.58
C GLY A 66 -18.40 -10.06 10.32
N ASN A 67 -18.41 -8.79 10.69
CA ASN A 67 -19.51 -8.22 11.49
C ASN A 67 -20.01 -6.86 10.96
N GLU A 68 -21.33 -6.77 10.84
CA GLU A 68 -22.14 -5.72 10.23
C GLU A 68 -22.30 -4.46 11.11
N ASP A 69 -21.23 -3.68 11.36
CA ASP A 69 -21.40 -2.38 12.03
C ASP A 69 -20.30 -1.38 11.65
N TRP A 70 -20.33 -0.94 10.38
CA TRP A 70 -19.52 0.19 9.95
C TRP A 70 -20.21 1.49 10.38
N LEU A 71 -19.46 2.40 11.00
CA LEU A 71 -19.91 3.76 11.31
C LEU A 71 -20.50 4.39 10.06
N THR A 72 -21.72 4.91 10.16
CA THR A 72 -22.37 5.60 9.05
C THR A 72 -21.54 6.81 8.61
N GLN A 73 -21.72 7.23 7.36
CA GLN A 73 -21.01 8.40 6.84
C GLN A 73 -21.27 9.67 7.69
N GLU A 74 -22.43 9.74 8.35
CA GLU A 74 -22.79 10.83 9.26
C GLU A 74 -21.97 10.79 10.55
N GLU A 75 -21.75 9.61 11.14
CA GLU A 75 -20.89 9.42 12.30
C GLU A 75 -19.42 9.70 11.98
N ILE A 76 -18.94 9.23 10.82
CA ILE A 76 -17.59 9.54 10.34
C ILE A 76 -17.39 11.05 10.23
N ASN A 77 -18.35 11.76 9.65
CA ASN A 77 -18.28 13.22 9.49
C ASN A 77 -18.32 13.93 10.84
N TYR A 78 -19.12 13.44 11.80
CA TYR A 78 -19.17 13.98 13.15
C TYR A 78 -17.80 13.89 13.84
N TYR A 79 -17.17 12.72 13.87
CA TYR A 79 -15.85 12.54 14.51
C TYR A 79 -14.75 13.37 13.84
N LEU A 80 -14.78 13.50 12.52
CA LEU A 80 -13.82 14.33 11.77
C LEU A 80 -14.07 15.84 11.93
N SER A 81 -15.24 16.25 12.40
CA SER A 81 -15.59 17.65 12.65
C SER A 81 -15.25 18.13 14.06
N LEU A 82 -14.94 17.20 14.98
CA LEU A 82 -14.49 17.56 16.31
C LEU A 82 -13.13 18.26 16.19
N PRO A 83 -12.94 19.41 16.85
CA PRO A 83 -11.64 20.06 16.88
C PRO A 83 -10.63 19.11 17.53
N ASP A 84 -9.39 19.15 17.03
CA ASP A 84 -8.29 18.43 17.66
C ASP A 84 -8.27 18.76 19.16
N TYR A 85 -8.13 17.73 19.99
CA TYR A 85 -8.05 17.91 21.43
C TYR A 85 -6.74 18.64 21.75
N ASP A 86 -6.82 19.96 21.91
CA ASP A 86 -5.69 20.78 22.30
C ASP A 86 -5.47 20.61 23.81
N GLU A 87 -4.51 19.78 24.21
CA GLU A 87 -4.04 19.68 25.60
C GLU A 87 -3.20 20.91 25.97
N SER A 88 -3.75 22.11 25.80
CA SER A 88 -3.10 23.37 26.15
C SER A 88 -4.11 24.44 26.53
N ILE A 89 -4.54 24.42 27.80
CA ILE A 89 -4.66 25.54 28.78
C ILE A 89 -4.99 24.96 30.16
#